data_AF-A0A257WZA2-F1
#
_entry.id   AF-A0A257WZA2-F1
#
_cell.length_a   1.000
_cell.length_b   1.000
_cell.length_c   1.000
_cell.angle_alpha   90.00
_cell.angle_beta   90.00
_cell.angle_gamma   90.00
#
_symmetry.space_group_name_H-M   'P 1'
#
loop_
_entity.id
_entity.type
_entity.pdbx_description
1 polymer ?
#
loop_
_entity_poly.entity_id
_entity_poly.type
_entity_poly.pdbx_seq_one_letter_code
_entity_poly.pdbx_strand_id
1 'polypeptide(L)'
;MHATLLVELLTEELPPKALSRLGEVFADGVFKALLERKLVAADARMDRYASPRRLALTLQNVLGCAPDAVVDEKLMPVAVALDAEGRPTPALLKKLQAKNIPAEALPQFTRRMDGKSETLFYAMTLPGAALDDVLAGIVLDALKKLPIPKLMRWSDCDFQFVRPVHGLVMLHGERIVPGQAFGHASGRSTRGHRFMGDGEVTLAGADEYARTLYERGSVMASFEARRALITQKLAQACTALGEGVHHVDDSALIDEVTALVEYPVV
;
A
#
# COMPACT_ATOMS: atom_id res chain seq x y z
N MET A 1 -8.75 -2.99 15.94
CA MET A 1 -9.17 -4.03 14.97
C MET A 1 -8.03 -4.27 14.00
N HIS A 2 -7.67 -5.54 13.77
CA HIS A 2 -6.72 -5.94 12.73
C HIS A 2 -7.45 -6.81 11.70
N ALA A 3 -7.16 -6.62 10.41
CA ALA A 3 -7.68 -7.46 9.33
C ALA A 3 -6.76 -7.40 8.11
N THR A 4 -7.04 -8.23 7.10
CA THR A 4 -6.33 -8.19 5.83
C THR A 4 -6.67 -6.92 5.07
N LEU A 5 -5.66 -6.20 4.61
CA LEU A 5 -5.80 -5.10 3.67
C LEU A 5 -5.67 -5.64 2.24
N LEU A 6 -6.59 -5.28 1.36
CA LEU A 6 -6.49 -5.45 -0.09
C LEU A 6 -6.41 -4.07 -0.73
N VAL A 7 -5.46 -3.90 -1.65
CA VAL A 7 -5.45 -2.78 -2.60
C VAL A 7 -5.28 -3.33 -4.01
N GLU A 8 -6.19 -2.99 -4.93
CA GLU A 8 -6.05 -3.27 -6.36
C GLU A 8 -6.22 -1.99 -7.17
N LEU A 9 -5.33 -1.78 -8.14
CA LEU A 9 -5.54 -0.87 -9.25
C LEU A 9 -5.81 -1.68 -10.53
N LEU A 10 -7.00 -1.52 -11.09
CA LEU A 10 -7.40 -2.10 -12.38
C LEU A 10 -7.11 -1.11 -13.51
N THR A 11 -6.52 -1.60 -14.61
CA THR A 11 -5.97 -0.78 -15.71
C THR A 11 -6.17 -1.47 -17.07
N GLU A 12 -5.90 -0.77 -18.17
CA GLU A 12 -5.62 -1.42 -19.46
C GLU A 12 -4.28 -2.18 -19.43
N GLU A 13 -3.94 -2.89 -20.51
CA GLU A 13 -2.72 -3.73 -20.60
C GLU A 13 -1.42 -2.97 -20.29
N LEU A 14 -0.84 -3.27 -19.13
CA LEU A 14 0.45 -2.81 -18.65
C LEU A 14 1.60 -3.36 -19.52
N PRO A 15 2.75 -2.66 -19.62
CA PRO A 15 3.88 -3.13 -20.41
C PRO A 15 4.42 -4.47 -19.87
N PRO A 16 4.44 -5.55 -20.68
CA PRO A 16 4.72 -6.89 -20.18
C PRO A 16 6.13 -7.01 -19.58
N LYS A 17 7.13 -6.40 -20.25
CA LYS A 17 8.52 -6.39 -19.79
C LYS A 17 8.76 -5.67 -18.45
N ALA A 18 7.82 -4.82 -18.04
CA ALA A 18 7.91 -4.08 -16.78
C ALA A 18 6.94 -4.62 -15.71
N LEU A 19 6.02 -5.53 -16.06
CA LEU A 19 4.87 -5.87 -15.21
C LEU A 19 5.27 -6.39 -13.83
N SER A 20 6.16 -7.39 -13.76
CA SER A 20 6.61 -7.95 -12.47
C SER A 20 7.21 -6.85 -11.58
N ARG A 21 8.09 -6.04 -12.17
CA ARG A 21 8.76 -4.96 -11.47
C ARG A 21 7.79 -3.87 -10.99
N LEU A 22 6.77 -3.53 -11.78
CA LEU A 22 5.73 -2.60 -11.39
C LEU A 22 4.92 -3.14 -10.21
N GLY A 23 4.59 -4.43 -10.21
CA GLY A 23 3.91 -5.10 -9.10
C GLY A 23 4.71 -5.08 -7.81
N GLU A 24 6.00 -5.41 -7.88
CA GLU A 24 6.93 -5.34 -6.75
C GLU A 24 7.02 -3.93 -6.17
N VAL A 25 7.34 -2.94 -7.00
CA VAL A 25 7.54 -1.55 -6.53
C VAL A 25 6.26 -0.97 -5.97
N PHE A 26 5.10 -1.26 -6.57
CA PHE A 26 3.81 -0.84 -6.04
C PHE A 26 3.57 -1.44 -4.65
N ALA A 27 3.67 -2.77 -4.53
CA ALA A 27 3.35 -3.46 -3.30
C ALA A 27 4.31 -3.07 -2.16
N ASP A 28 5.61 -3.03 -2.45
CA ASP A 28 6.65 -2.65 -1.49
C ASP A 28 6.51 -1.18 -1.06
N GLY A 29 6.11 -0.29 -1.98
CA GLY A 29 5.85 1.11 -1.69
C GLY A 29 4.70 1.30 -0.69
N VAL A 30 3.60 0.58 -0.89
CA VAL A 30 2.45 0.59 0.04
C VAL A 30 2.84 -0.01 1.39
N PHE A 31 3.49 -1.18 1.39
CA PHE A 31 3.92 -1.86 2.61
C PHE A 31 4.84 -0.98 3.46
N LYS A 32 5.87 -0.39 2.84
CA LYS A 32 6.81 0.50 3.52
C LYS A 32 6.11 1.69 4.16
N ALA A 33 5.18 2.32 3.45
CA ALA A 33 4.48 3.49 3.96
C ALA A 33 3.50 3.17 5.11
N LEU A 34 2.90 1.97 5.11
CA LEU A 34 2.09 1.47 6.22
C LEU A 34 2.96 1.14 7.44
N LEU A 35 4.14 0.55 7.22
CA LEU A 35 5.11 0.24 8.27
C LEU A 35 5.62 1.52 8.96
N GLU A 36 5.97 2.55 8.18
CA GLU A 36 6.39 3.87 8.70
C GLU A 36 5.31 4.53 9.57
N ARG A 37 4.04 4.25 9.29
CA ARG A 37 2.88 4.73 10.06
C ARG A 37 2.48 3.80 11.20
N LYS A 38 3.23 2.72 11.43
CA LYS A 38 2.94 1.70 12.46
C LYS A 38 1.56 1.06 12.31
N LEU A 39 1.06 0.98 11.07
CA LEU A 39 -0.21 0.34 10.75
C LEU A 39 -0.05 -1.17 10.50
N VAL A 40 1.18 -1.64 10.33
CA VAL A 40 1.48 -3.05 10.08
C VAL A 40 2.85 -3.39 10.68
N ALA A 41 3.04 -4.65 11.05
CA ALA A 41 4.32 -5.17 11.51
C ALA A 41 5.27 -5.47 10.34
N ALA A 42 6.58 -5.46 10.60
CA ALA A 42 7.61 -5.69 9.57
C ALA A 42 7.61 -7.13 9.02
N ASP A 43 7.11 -8.10 9.80
CA ASP A 43 6.98 -9.51 9.47
C ASP A 43 5.59 -9.89 8.93
N ALA A 44 4.72 -8.90 8.69
CA ALA A 44 3.40 -9.16 8.15
C ALA A 44 3.48 -9.81 6.77
N ARG A 45 2.70 -10.88 6.59
CA ARG A 45 2.61 -11.58 5.32
C ARG A 45 1.97 -10.67 4.27
N MET A 46 2.70 -10.45 3.18
CA MET A 46 2.22 -9.75 2.00
C MET A 46 2.21 -10.71 0.81
N ASP A 47 1.07 -10.79 0.11
CA ASP A 47 1.01 -11.44 -1.20
C ASP A 47 0.95 -10.34 -2.28
N ARG A 48 1.83 -10.43 -3.27
CA ARG A 48 1.91 -9.48 -4.39
C ARG A 48 1.19 -10.04 -5.60
N TYR A 49 0.47 -9.19 -6.31
CA TYR A 49 -0.26 -9.57 -7.50
C TYR A 49 0.04 -8.59 -8.64
N ALA A 50 0.36 -9.16 -9.79
CA ALA A 50 0.56 -8.41 -11.01
C ALA A 50 0.05 -9.27 -12.16
N SER A 51 -0.83 -8.71 -12.97
CA SER A 51 -1.36 -9.31 -14.20
C SER A 51 -1.45 -8.24 -15.29
N PRO A 52 -1.63 -8.59 -16.57
CA PRO A 52 -1.67 -7.62 -17.67
C PRO A 52 -2.48 -6.36 -17.35
N ARG A 53 -3.59 -6.49 -16.61
CA ARG A 53 -4.51 -5.38 -16.33
C ARG A 53 -4.56 -4.96 -14.86
N ARG A 54 -3.71 -5.48 -13.98
CA ARG A 54 -3.81 -5.15 -12.54
C ARG A 54 -2.48 -5.13 -11.81
N LEU A 55 -2.39 -4.22 -10.84
CA LEU A 55 -1.42 -4.25 -9.75
C LEU A 55 -2.20 -4.35 -8.45
N ALA A 56 -1.88 -5.33 -7.61
CA ALA A 56 -2.54 -5.48 -6.32
C ALA A 56 -1.63 -6.07 -5.27
N LEU A 57 -2.05 -5.95 -4.02
CA LEU A 57 -1.44 -6.62 -2.88
C LEU A 57 -2.50 -6.98 -1.85
N THR A 58 -2.28 -8.07 -1.13
CA THR A 58 -2.92 -8.32 0.17
C THR A 58 -1.89 -8.27 1.26
N LEU A 59 -2.24 -7.66 2.39
CA LEU A 59 -1.36 -7.53 3.55
C LEU A 59 -2.12 -7.96 4.80
N GLN A 60 -1.62 -8.99 5.46
CA GLN A 60 -2.25 -9.57 6.64
C GLN A 60 -2.03 -8.69 7.88
N ASN A 61 -2.97 -8.75 8.82
CA ASN A 61 -2.86 -8.11 10.14
C ASN A 61 -2.61 -6.59 10.12
N VAL A 62 -3.21 -5.87 9.16
CA VAL A 62 -3.16 -4.40 9.14
C VAL A 62 -4.08 -3.85 10.22
N LEU A 63 -3.64 -2.83 10.93
CA LEU A 63 -4.43 -2.12 11.94
C LEU A 63 -5.35 -1.09 11.29
N GLY A 64 -6.58 -0.99 11.80
CA GLY A 64 -7.48 0.11 11.40
C GLY A 64 -7.04 1.48 11.93
N CYS A 65 -6.27 1.51 13.01
CA CYS A 65 -5.65 2.70 13.58
C CYS A 65 -4.32 2.30 14.22
N ALA A 66 -3.28 3.08 13.98
CA ALA A 66 -1.98 2.87 14.63
C ALA A 66 -2.10 3.09 16.15
N PRO A 67 -1.17 2.54 16.95
CA PRO A 67 -1.09 2.89 18.36
C PRO A 67 -0.76 4.37 18.55
N ASP A 68 -1.35 4.98 19.58
CA ASP A 68 -1.00 6.33 19.99
C ASP A 68 0.50 6.44 20.28
N ALA A 69 1.09 7.58 19.94
CA ALA A 69 2.49 7.83 20.13
C ALA A 69 2.69 8.88 21.23
N VAL A 70 3.51 8.55 22.23
CA VAL A 70 4.00 9.55 23.17
C VAL A 70 5.17 10.28 22.52
N VAL A 71 5.06 11.60 22.38
CA VAL A 71 6.10 12.47 21.83
C VAL A 71 6.51 13.48 22.89
N ASP A 72 7.82 13.58 23.12
CA ASP A 72 8.41 14.62 23.95
C ASP A 72 8.50 15.93 23.16
N GLU A 73 7.55 16.84 23.38
CA GLU A 73 7.56 18.17 22.78
C GLU A 73 8.57 19.06 23.51
N LYS A 74 9.58 19.54 22.78
CA LYS A 74 10.55 20.51 23.28
C LYS A 74 9.92 21.90 23.36
N LEU A 75 9.81 22.46 24.57
CA LEU A 75 9.19 23.76 24.78
C LEU A 75 10.19 24.91 24.64
N MET A 76 11.05 25.10 25.65
CA MET A 76 12.09 26.13 25.72
C MET A 76 13.02 25.91 26.93
N PRO A 77 14.18 26.60 27.00
CA PRO A 77 15.07 26.52 28.16
C PRO A 77 14.36 26.89 29.47
N VAL A 78 14.69 26.20 30.56
CA VAL A 78 14.07 26.41 31.88
C VAL A 78 14.23 27.85 32.36
N ALA A 79 15.39 28.47 32.10
CA ALA A 79 15.67 29.87 32.43
C ALA A 79 14.77 30.89 31.71
N VAL A 80 14.13 30.49 30.61
CA VAL A 80 13.15 31.31 29.87
C VAL A 80 11.72 30.90 30.22
N ALA A 81 11.53 29.61 30.54
CA ALA A 81 10.23 29.01 30.79
C ALA A 81 9.65 29.37 32.16
N LEU A 82 10.51 29.45 33.19
CA LEU A 82 10.12 29.64 34.58
C LEU A 82 10.81 30.87 35.18
N ASP A 83 10.11 31.57 36.07
CA ASP A 83 10.69 32.63 36.89
C ASP A 83 11.48 32.09 38.09
N ALA A 84 12.05 32.97 38.91
CA ALA A 84 12.84 32.60 40.09
C ALA A 84 12.01 31.85 41.15
N GLU A 85 10.68 31.99 41.14
CA GLU A 85 9.75 31.29 42.03
C GLU A 85 9.22 29.99 41.41
N GLY A 86 9.68 29.62 40.21
CA GLY A 86 9.28 28.41 39.50
C GLY A 86 7.92 28.50 38.81
N ARG A 87 7.36 29.71 38.64
CA ARG A 87 6.08 29.95 37.96
C ARG A 87 6.29 30.13 36.46
N PRO A 88 5.31 29.77 35.62
CA PRO A 88 5.39 29.92 34.17
C PRO A 88 5.51 31.38 33.75
N THR A 89 6.50 31.70 32.91
CA THR A 89 6.64 33.04 32.33
C THR A 89 5.58 33.30 31.27
N PRO A 90 5.32 34.57 30.90
CA PRO A 90 4.44 34.89 29.77
C PRO A 90 4.88 34.24 28.45
N ALA A 91 6.19 34.02 28.26
CA ALA A 91 6.73 33.33 27.10
C ALA A 91 6.32 31.86 27.08
N LEU A 92 6.39 31.17 28.22
CA LEU A 92 5.94 29.79 28.34
C LEU A 92 4.43 29.70 28.08
N LEU A 93 3.61 30.54 28.72
CA LEU A 93 2.15 30.52 28.53
C LEU A 93 1.74 30.71 27.06
N LYS A 94 2.39 31.64 26.34
CA LYS A 94 2.15 31.85 24.91
C LYS A 94 2.52 30.61 24.08
N LYS A 95 3.60 29.92 24.44
CA LYS A 95 4.03 28.68 23.76
C LYS A 95 3.05 27.54 24.02
N LEU A 96 2.58 27.39 25.25
CA LEU A 96 1.58 26.37 25.63
C LEU A 96 0.27 26.58 24.86
N GLN A 97 -0.21 27.83 24.79
CA GLN A 97 -1.40 28.18 24.00
C GLN A 97 -1.23 27.85 22.51
N ALA A 98 -0.08 28.21 21.91
CA ALA A 98 0.20 27.91 20.51
C ALA A 98 0.27 26.40 20.20
N LYS A 99 0.54 25.57 21.22
CA LYS A 99 0.64 24.12 21.12
C LYS A 99 -0.61 23.40 21.66
N ASN A 100 -1.65 24.14 22.04
CA ASN A 100 -2.86 23.63 22.69
C ASN A 100 -2.56 22.77 23.95
N ILE A 101 -1.51 23.11 24.69
CA ILE A 101 -1.16 22.44 25.95
C ILE A 101 -1.82 23.24 27.09
N PRO A 102 -2.64 22.60 27.95
CA PRO A 102 -3.23 23.28 29.10
C PRO A 102 -2.15 23.71 30.11
N ALA A 103 -2.30 24.90 30.70
CA ALA A 103 -1.33 25.42 31.66
C ALA A 103 -1.27 24.54 32.94
N GLU A 104 -2.38 23.86 33.27
CA GLU A 104 -2.47 22.90 34.37
C GLU A 104 -1.56 21.67 34.19
N ALA A 105 -1.04 21.42 32.98
CA ALA A 105 -0.13 20.31 32.71
C ALA A 105 1.32 20.57 33.17
N LEU A 106 1.65 21.76 33.68
CA LEU A 106 2.97 22.13 34.21
C LEU A 106 3.63 21.06 35.12
N PRO A 107 2.91 20.39 36.05
CA PRO A 107 3.50 19.35 36.90
C PRO A 107 3.99 18.11 36.13
N GLN A 108 3.52 17.90 34.90
CA GLN A 108 3.88 16.77 34.05
C GLN A 108 5.12 17.06 33.18
N PHE A 109 5.67 18.28 33.26
CA PHE A 109 6.79 18.68 32.43
C PHE A 109 8.08 18.09 32.98
N THR A 110 8.94 17.61 32.09
CA THR A 110 10.26 17.08 32.45
C THR A 110 11.35 18.05 32.06
N ARG A 111 12.39 18.17 32.90
CA ARG A 111 13.57 18.98 32.60
C ARG A 111 14.69 18.06 32.17
N ARG A 112 15.32 18.34 31.04
CA ARG A 112 16.45 17.56 30.52
C ARG A 112 17.50 18.49 29.94
N MET A 113 18.76 18.10 30.04
CA MET A 113 19.84 18.82 29.36
C MET A 113 19.71 18.64 27.85
N ASP A 114 19.69 19.76 27.12
CA ASP A 114 19.73 19.79 25.67
C ASP A 114 20.85 20.75 25.23
N GLY A 115 21.99 20.18 24.84
CA GLY A 115 23.24 20.92 24.64
C GLY A 115 23.76 21.53 25.93
N LYS A 116 23.88 22.87 25.96
CA LYS A 116 24.41 23.63 27.11
C LYS A 116 23.32 24.18 28.05
N SER A 117 22.04 23.92 27.77
CA SER A 117 20.93 24.48 28.55
C SER A 117 19.96 23.40 29.01
N GLU A 118 19.51 23.51 30.26
CA GLU A 118 18.39 22.73 30.76
C GLU A 118 17.10 23.20 30.05
N THR A 119 16.38 22.26 29.43
CA THR A 119 15.20 22.53 28.59
C THR A 119 13.99 21.80 29.14
N LEU A 120 12.84 22.46 29.04
CA LEU A 120 11.54 21.93 29.47
C LEU A 120 10.91 21.15 28.32
N PHE A 121 10.47 19.92 28.61
CA PHE A 121 9.78 19.03 27.68
C PHE A 121 8.41 18.65 28.23
N TYR A 122 7.45 18.46 27.33
CA TYR A 122 6.13 17.94 27.65
C TYR A 122 5.85 16.68 26.86
N ALA A 123 5.59 15.57 27.56
CA ALA A 123 5.15 14.35 26.93
C ALA A 123 3.67 14.50 26.55
N MET A 124 3.39 14.54 25.24
CA MET A 124 2.04 14.56 24.72
C MET A 124 1.73 13.26 23.99
N THR A 125 0.50 12.78 24.15
CA THR A 125 -0.01 11.64 23.38
C THR A 125 -0.62 12.15 22.08
N LEU A 126 -0.03 11.74 20.96
CA LEU A 126 -0.59 11.97 19.63
C LEU A 126 -1.45 10.76 19.25
N PRO A 127 -2.68 10.98 18.75
CA PRO A 127 -3.52 9.90 18.27
C PRO A 127 -2.81 9.18 17.11
N GLY A 128 -2.94 7.86 17.08
CA GLY A 128 -2.43 7.07 15.98
C GLY A 128 -3.09 7.44 14.64
N ALA A 129 -2.37 7.20 13.54
CA ALA A 129 -2.92 7.39 12.20
C ALA A 129 -4.06 6.39 11.95
N ALA A 130 -5.24 6.87 11.56
CA ALA A 130 -6.31 6.02 11.08
C ALA A 130 -6.03 5.56 9.65
N LEU A 131 -6.26 4.28 9.35
CA LEU A 131 -6.05 3.71 8.01
C LEU A 131 -6.87 4.46 6.94
N ASP A 132 -8.10 4.83 7.28
CA ASP A 132 -9.05 5.52 6.40
C ASP A 132 -8.54 6.90 5.96
N ASP A 133 -7.77 7.58 6.81
CA ASP A 133 -7.25 8.91 6.52
C ASP A 133 -5.99 8.88 5.66
N VAL A 134 -5.23 7.77 5.69
CA VAL A 134 -3.88 7.72 5.09
C VAL A 134 -3.77 6.83 3.88
N LEU A 135 -4.61 5.79 3.74
CA LEU A 135 -4.42 4.76 2.71
C LEU A 135 -4.47 5.34 1.29
N ALA A 136 -5.43 6.23 1.01
CA ALA A 136 -5.56 6.83 -0.32
C ALA A 136 -4.29 7.58 -0.75
N GLY A 137 -3.70 8.36 0.18
CA GLY A 137 -2.45 9.06 -0.06
C GLY A 137 -1.27 8.11 -0.28
N ILE A 138 -1.18 7.04 0.52
CA ILE A 138 -0.15 5.99 0.38
C ILE A 138 -0.22 5.35 -1.00
N VAL A 139 -1.42 4.96 -1.44
CA VAL A 139 -1.64 4.33 -2.75
C VAL A 139 -1.25 5.27 -3.89
N LEU A 140 -1.69 6.53 -3.83
CA LEU A 140 -1.32 7.55 -4.82
C LEU A 140 0.20 7.77 -4.89
N ASP A 141 0.87 7.86 -3.76
CA ASP A 141 2.33 8.06 -3.71
C ASP A 141 3.10 6.83 -4.22
N ALA A 142 2.62 5.62 -3.92
CA ALA A 142 3.20 4.39 -4.47
C ALA A 142 3.07 4.35 -6.00
N LEU A 143 1.90 4.73 -6.53
CA LEU A 143 1.63 4.75 -7.97
C LEU A 143 2.47 5.81 -8.71
N LYS A 144 2.69 6.98 -8.11
CA LYS A 144 3.56 8.03 -8.66
C LYS A 144 5.04 7.63 -8.72
N LYS A 145 5.49 6.75 -7.83
CA LYS A 145 6.89 6.30 -7.72
C LYS A 145 7.22 5.09 -8.62
N LEU A 146 6.26 4.60 -9.40
CA LEU A 146 6.51 3.46 -10.28
C LEU A 146 7.56 3.80 -11.35
N PRO A 147 8.48 2.87 -11.67
CA PRO A 147 9.48 3.05 -12.71
C PRO A 147 8.85 2.89 -14.09
N ILE A 148 7.98 3.84 -14.47
CA ILE A 148 7.26 3.82 -15.74
C ILE A 148 8.16 4.40 -16.84
N PRO A 149 8.49 3.64 -17.91
CA PRO A 149 9.39 4.12 -18.96
C PRO A 149 8.84 5.33 -19.72
N LYS A 150 7.52 5.39 -19.88
CA LYS A 150 6.82 6.46 -20.58
C LYS A 150 5.44 6.67 -19.98
N LEU A 151 5.25 7.83 -19.37
CA LEU A 151 3.94 8.26 -18.87
C LEU A 151 3.05 8.69 -20.04
N MET A 152 1.75 8.45 -19.89
CA MET A 152 0.73 8.87 -20.85
C MET A 152 -0.32 9.70 -20.11
N ARG A 153 -0.83 10.73 -20.79
CA ARG A 153 -2.00 11.52 -20.34
C ARG A 153 -3.22 11.03 -21.11
N TRP A 154 -4.31 10.79 -20.40
CA TRP A 154 -5.53 10.21 -20.98
C TRP A 154 -6.70 11.18 -20.80
N SER A 155 -7.43 11.46 -21.88
CA SER A 155 -8.56 12.40 -21.91
C SER A 155 -8.18 13.81 -21.41
N ASP A 156 -9.16 14.56 -20.91
CA ASP A 156 -9.00 15.89 -20.31
C ASP A 156 -8.53 15.83 -18.84
N CYS A 157 -8.12 14.65 -18.36
CA CYS A 157 -7.62 14.49 -17.00
C CYS A 157 -6.17 14.93 -16.89
N ASP A 158 -5.82 15.57 -15.77
CA ASP A 158 -4.44 15.98 -15.45
C ASP A 158 -3.56 14.82 -14.97
N PHE A 159 -4.14 13.62 -14.83
CA PHE A 159 -3.41 12.46 -14.33
C PHE A 159 -2.56 11.81 -15.41
N GLN A 160 -1.30 11.51 -15.06
CA GLN A 160 -0.39 10.74 -15.90
C GLN A 160 -0.17 9.34 -15.31
N PHE A 161 -0.43 8.32 -16.12
CA PHE A 161 -0.17 6.92 -15.77
C PHE A 161 0.20 6.13 -17.02
N VAL A 162 0.83 4.96 -16.86
CA VAL A 162 1.29 4.14 -18.00
C VAL A 162 0.13 3.71 -18.91
N ARG A 163 -1.07 3.57 -18.36
CA ARG A 163 -2.30 3.10 -19.02
C ARG A 163 -3.55 3.72 -18.38
N PRO A 164 -4.71 3.74 -19.06
CA PRO A 164 -5.97 4.12 -18.41
C PRO A 164 -6.24 3.23 -17.20
N VAL A 165 -6.74 3.85 -16.14
CA VAL A 165 -7.24 3.18 -14.93
C VAL A 165 -8.74 2.96 -15.12
N HIS A 166 -9.26 1.85 -14.58
CA HIS A 166 -10.69 1.52 -14.65
C HIS A 166 -11.34 1.33 -13.29
N GLY A 167 -10.55 1.11 -12.24
CA GLY A 167 -11.08 0.83 -10.92
C GLY A 167 -10.02 0.83 -9.83
N LEU A 168 -10.51 1.06 -8.62
CA LEU A 168 -9.75 1.00 -7.39
C LEU A 168 -10.53 0.14 -6.40
N VAL A 169 -9.90 -0.91 -5.88
CA VAL A 169 -10.42 -1.67 -4.74
C VAL A 169 -9.55 -1.35 -3.54
N MET A 170 -10.18 -0.99 -2.42
CA MET A 170 -9.50 -0.86 -1.12
C MET A 170 -10.38 -1.46 -0.04
N LEU A 171 -10.00 -2.63 0.50
CA LEU A 171 -10.74 -3.34 1.54
C LEU A 171 -9.87 -3.58 2.76
N HIS A 172 -10.44 -3.48 3.95
CA HIS A 172 -9.84 -3.90 5.21
C HIS A 172 -10.80 -4.89 5.88
N GLY A 173 -10.48 -6.19 5.77
CA GLY A 173 -11.45 -7.27 5.93
C GLY A 173 -12.55 -7.14 4.88
N GLU A 174 -13.80 -7.05 5.31
CA GLU A 174 -14.97 -6.84 4.42
C GLU A 174 -15.28 -5.34 4.21
N ARG A 175 -14.67 -4.45 4.99
CA ARG A 175 -15.00 -3.03 4.98
C ARG A 175 -14.27 -2.32 3.84
N ILE A 176 -14.97 -1.46 3.12
CA ILE A 176 -14.35 -0.54 2.15
C ILE A 176 -13.58 0.54 2.92
N VAL A 177 -12.32 0.74 2.57
CA VAL A 177 -11.53 1.89 3.04
C VAL A 177 -11.77 3.03 2.07
N PRO A 178 -12.26 4.20 2.51
CA PRO A 178 -12.57 5.31 1.62
C PRO A 178 -11.32 5.89 0.96
N GLY A 179 -11.44 6.33 -0.28
CA GLY A 179 -10.37 7.02 -0.99
C GLY A 179 -10.61 7.08 -2.49
N GLN A 180 -9.69 7.73 -3.19
CA GLN A 180 -9.74 7.86 -4.64
C GLN A 180 -8.33 7.81 -5.23
N ALA A 181 -8.19 7.16 -6.37
CA ALA A 181 -6.98 7.21 -7.19
C ALA A 181 -7.35 7.40 -8.66
N PHE A 182 -6.68 8.32 -9.34
CA PHE A 182 -6.86 8.55 -10.78
C PHE A 182 -8.32 8.74 -11.22
N GLY A 183 -9.14 9.40 -10.40
CA GLY A 183 -10.57 9.62 -10.66
C GLY A 183 -11.50 8.49 -10.21
N HIS A 184 -10.98 7.34 -9.75
CA HIS A 184 -11.79 6.20 -9.30
C HIS A 184 -11.88 6.14 -7.78
N ALA A 185 -13.11 6.23 -7.26
CA ALA A 185 -13.38 5.98 -5.85
C ALA A 185 -13.14 4.50 -5.51
N SER A 186 -12.66 4.23 -4.29
CA SER A 186 -12.49 2.86 -3.83
C SER A 186 -13.83 2.14 -3.70
N GLY A 187 -13.84 0.88 -4.12
CA GLY A 187 -14.98 0.00 -3.99
C GLY A 187 -14.56 -1.44 -3.68
N ARG A 188 -15.45 -2.37 -4.00
CA ARG A 188 -15.26 -3.83 -3.86
C ARG A 188 -15.45 -4.61 -5.16
N SER A 189 -15.77 -3.92 -6.25
CA SER A 189 -15.92 -4.54 -7.58
C SER A 189 -14.63 -4.38 -8.38
N THR A 190 -14.20 -5.47 -8.99
CA THR A 190 -13.13 -5.54 -9.99
C THR A 190 -13.68 -6.19 -11.26
N ARG A 191 -12.82 -6.49 -12.25
CA ARG A 191 -13.20 -7.20 -13.47
C ARG A 191 -12.38 -8.47 -13.68
N GLY A 192 -13.06 -9.52 -14.10
CA GLY A 192 -12.47 -10.76 -14.59
C GLY A 192 -11.87 -10.61 -15.99
N HIS A 193 -11.39 -11.73 -16.53
CA HIS A 193 -10.89 -11.85 -17.89
C HIS A 193 -11.97 -11.44 -18.90
N ARG A 194 -11.59 -10.67 -19.93
CA ARG A 194 -12.52 -10.07 -20.91
C ARG A 194 -13.43 -11.07 -21.61
N PHE A 195 -12.95 -12.31 -21.79
CA PHE A 195 -13.64 -13.34 -22.57
C PHE A 195 -14.03 -14.57 -21.76
N MET A 196 -13.36 -14.82 -20.62
CA MET A 196 -13.46 -16.10 -19.90
C MET A 196 -14.11 -15.96 -18.52
N GLY A 197 -14.15 -14.74 -17.96
CA GLY A 197 -14.73 -14.50 -16.64
C GLY A 197 -16.10 -13.83 -16.70
N ASP A 198 -16.73 -13.69 -15.53
CA ASP A 198 -18.07 -13.13 -15.31
C ASP A 198 -18.19 -11.60 -15.60
N GLY A 199 -17.22 -10.98 -16.27
CA GLY A 199 -17.18 -9.53 -16.44
C GLY A 199 -16.85 -8.80 -15.13
N GLU A 200 -17.85 -8.28 -14.43
CA GLU A 200 -17.66 -7.65 -13.10
C GLU A 200 -17.62 -8.71 -12.00
N VAL A 201 -16.64 -8.60 -11.11
CA VAL A 201 -16.44 -9.50 -9.97
C VAL A 201 -16.49 -8.69 -8.67
N THR A 202 -17.51 -8.95 -7.86
CA THR A 202 -17.64 -8.35 -6.52
C THR A 202 -16.93 -9.20 -5.47
N LEU A 203 -16.10 -8.57 -4.66
CA LEU A 203 -15.37 -9.20 -3.56
C LEU A 203 -16.15 -9.09 -2.26
N ALA A 204 -16.28 -10.18 -1.51
CA ALA A 204 -16.91 -10.17 -0.18
C ALA A 204 -15.97 -9.52 0.85
N GLY A 205 -14.68 -9.86 0.79
CA GLY A 205 -13.62 -9.31 1.64
C GLY A 205 -12.23 -9.51 1.06
N ALA A 206 -11.23 -8.91 1.71
CA ALA A 206 -9.85 -8.87 1.27
C ALA A 206 -9.21 -10.27 1.10
N ASP A 207 -9.50 -11.21 2.01
CA ASP A 207 -8.89 -12.56 2.00
C ASP A 207 -9.33 -13.44 0.83
N GLU A 208 -10.46 -13.12 0.20
CA GLU A 208 -11.00 -13.92 -0.89
C GLU A 208 -10.48 -13.50 -2.27
N TYR A 209 -9.65 -12.46 -2.34
CA TYR A 209 -9.28 -11.79 -3.57
C TYR A 209 -8.78 -12.74 -4.67
N ALA A 210 -7.69 -13.47 -4.41
CA ALA A 210 -7.07 -14.33 -5.40
C ALA A 210 -7.98 -15.50 -5.80
N ARG A 211 -8.66 -16.11 -4.82
CA ARG A 211 -9.61 -17.21 -5.07
C ARG A 211 -10.78 -16.76 -5.94
N THR A 212 -11.41 -15.64 -5.58
CA THR A 212 -12.58 -15.12 -6.30
C THR A 212 -12.24 -14.72 -7.72
N LEU A 213 -11.08 -14.07 -7.93
CA LEU A 213 -10.58 -13.77 -9.27
C LEU A 213 -10.31 -15.03 -10.09
N TYR A 214 -9.77 -16.08 -9.48
CA TYR A 214 -9.52 -17.34 -10.17
C TYR A 214 -10.84 -18.03 -10.57
N GLU A 215 -11.72 -18.26 -9.61
CA GLU A 215 -12.95 -19.05 -9.78
C GLU A 215 -14.00 -18.35 -10.66
N ARG A 216 -14.20 -17.03 -10.46
CA ARG A 216 -15.24 -16.25 -11.17
C ARG A 216 -14.68 -15.37 -12.26
N GLY A 217 -13.49 -14.84 -12.02
CA GLY A 217 -12.83 -13.95 -12.96
C GLY A 217 -12.11 -14.66 -14.08
N SER A 218 -11.80 -15.96 -13.96
CA SER A 218 -10.79 -16.61 -14.81
C SER A 218 -9.51 -15.78 -14.84
N VAL A 219 -9.02 -15.35 -13.68
CA VAL A 219 -7.79 -14.55 -13.54
C VAL A 219 -6.92 -15.15 -12.45
N MET A 220 -5.73 -15.61 -12.82
CA MET A 220 -4.70 -15.95 -11.85
C MET A 220 -3.86 -14.71 -11.55
N ALA A 221 -4.23 -13.98 -10.49
CA ALA A 221 -3.65 -12.66 -10.21
C ALA A 221 -2.16 -12.68 -9.84
N SER A 222 -1.65 -13.78 -9.27
CA SER A 222 -0.23 -13.92 -8.91
C SER A 222 0.62 -14.17 -10.16
N PHE A 223 1.62 -13.31 -10.36
CA PHE A 223 2.60 -13.48 -11.44
C PHE A 223 3.42 -14.76 -11.24
N GLU A 224 3.91 -14.99 -10.03
CA GLU A 224 4.72 -16.17 -9.68
C GLU A 224 3.94 -17.47 -9.88
N ALA A 225 2.68 -17.51 -9.43
CA ALA A 225 1.83 -18.68 -9.62
C ALA A 225 1.55 -18.96 -11.11
N ARG A 226 1.29 -17.91 -11.91
CA ARG A 226 1.11 -18.05 -13.36
C ARG A 226 2.37 -18.56 -14.03
N ARG A 227 3.52 -17.98 -13.69
CA ARG A 227 4.83 -18.39 -14.23
C ARG A 227 5.10 -19.87 -13.96
N ALA A 228 4.90 -20.30 -12.71
CA ALA A 228 5.09 -21.68 -12.29
C ALA A 228 4.16 -22.64 -13.07
N LEU A 229 2.89 -22.28 -13.23
CA LEU A 229 1.94 -23.09 -14.00
C LEU A 229 2.33 -23.19 -15.48
N ILE A 230 2.75 -22.08 -16.11
CA ILE A 230 3.20 -22.08 -17.50
C ILE A 230 4.40 -23.00 -17.67
N THR A 231 5.44 -22.87 -16.83
CA THR A 231 6.62 -23.74 -16.88
C THR A 231 6.25 -25.21 -16.68
N GLN A 232 5.38 -25.51 -15.69
CA GLN A 232 4.91 -26.86 -15.45
C GLN A 232 4.20 -27.45 -16.67
N LYS A 233 3.31 -26.68 -17.31
CA LYS A 233 2.54 -27.13 -18.46
C LYS A 233 3.41 -27.29 -19.71
N LEU A 234 4.38 -26.41 -19.92
CA LEU A 234 5.36 -26.54 -21.00
C LEU A 234 6.17 -27.83 -20.85
N ALA A 235 6.63 -28.15 -19.64
CA ALA A 235 7.33 -29.40 -19.37
C ALA A 235 6.44 -30.63 -19.68
N GLN A 236 5.17 -30.60 -19.25
CA GLN A 236 4.20 -31.66 -19.55
C GLN A 236 3.98 -31.83 -21.06
N ALA A 237 3.81 -30.73 -21.80
CA ALA A 237 3.63 -30.76 -23.24
C ALA A 237 4.87 -31.32 -23.97
N CYS A 238 6.08 -30.95 -23.53
CA CYS A 238 7.32 -31.51 -24.08
C CYS A 238 7.41 -33.02 -23.85
N THR A 239 7.11 -33.49 -22.63
CA THR A 239 7.09 -34.94 -22.33
C THR A 239 6.08 -35.69 -23.20
N ALA A 240 4.91 -35.10 -23.46
CA ALA A 240 3.89 -35.71 -24.31
C ALA A 240 4.30 -35.82 -25.79
N LEU A 241 5.19 -34.94 -26.28
CA LEU A 241 5.67 -34.93 -27.66
C LEU A 241 6.77 -35.95 -27.94
N GLY A 242 7.45 -36.46 -26.91
CA GLY A 242 8.44 -37.54 -27.02
C GLY A 242 9.81 -37.20 -26.41
N GLU A 243 10.67 -38.21 -26.36
CA GLU A 243 12.02 -38.08 -25.79
C GLU A 243 12.86 -37.06 -26.57
N GLY A 244 13.60 -36.23 -25.85
CA GLY A 244 14.48 -35.22 -26.44
C GLY A 244 13.77 -33.94 -26.89
N VAL A 245 12.45 -33.82 -26.74
CA VAL A 245 11.74 -32.55 -26.96
C VAL A 245 11.86 -31.67 -25.70
N HIS A 246 12.28 -30.43 -25.87
CA HIS A 246 12.36 -29.43 -24.81
C HIS A 246 11.94 -28.06 -25.35
N HIS A 247 11.32 -27.26 -24.48
CA HIS A 247 11.06 -25.87 -24.81
C HIS A 247 12.38 -25.09 -24.81
N VAL A 248 12.39 -23.97 -25.52
CA VAL A 248 13.53 -23.03 -25.47
C VAL A 248 13.67 -22.53 -24.03
N ASP A 249 14.87 -22.67 -23.46
CA ASP A 249 15.19 -22.17 -22.12
C ASP A 249 15.45 -20.65 -22.17
N ASP A 250 14.37 -19.89 -22.32
CA ASP A 250 14.38 -18.43 -22.32
C ASP A 250 13.48 -17.92 -21.19
N SER A 251 14.10 -17.66 -20.05
CA SER A 251 13.42 -17.13 -18.87
C SER A 251 12.76 -15.76 -19.12
N ALA A 252 13.35 -14.91 -19.97
CA ALA A 252 12.79 -13.61 -20.30
C ALA A 252 11.53 -13.75 -21.16
N LEU A 253 11.52 -14.71 -22.09
CA LEU A 253 10.32 -15.04 -22.86
C LEU A 253 9.21 -15.62 -21.98
N ILE A 254 9.55 -16.50 -21.02
CA ILE A 254 8.57 -17.03 -20.05
C ILE A 254 7.96 -15.89 -19.23
N ASP A 255 8.77 -14.93 -18.77
CA ASP A 255 8.30 -13.77 -18.03
C ASP A 255 7.40 -12.87 -18.89
N GLU A 256 7.77 -12.65 -20.16
CA GLU A 256 6.97 -11.87 -21.10
C GLU A 256 5.62 -12.55 -21.39
N VAL A 257 5.60 -13.86 -21.67
CA VAL A 257 4.36 -14.63 -21.86
C VAL A 257 3.50 -14.62 -20.60
N THR A 258 4.11 -14.81 -19.42
CA THR A 258 3.42 -14.70 -18.13
C THR A 258 2.79 -13.31 -17.98
N ALA A 259 3.46 -12.26 -18.43
CA ALA A 259 2.96 -10.90 -18.35
C ALA A 259 1.85 -10.57 -19.37
N LEU A 260 1.60 -11.42 -20.37
CA LEU A 260 0.61 -11.21 -21.42
C LEU A 260 -0.74 -11.88 -21.17
N VAL A 261 -0.81 -12.90 -20.30
CA VAL A 261 -2.03 -13.72 -20.12
C VAL A 261 -2.51 -13.74 -18.67
N GLU A 262 -3.75 -13.34 -18.39
CA GLU A 262 -4.32 -13.44 -17.03
C GLU A 262 -4.70 -14.88 -16.62
N TYR A 263 -4.97 -15.76 -17.60
CA TYR A 263 -5.29 -17.17 -17.37
C TYR A 263 -4.53 -18.05 -18.37
N PRO A 264 -3.44 -18.71 -17.94
CA PRO A 264 -2.62 -19.48 -18.86
C PRO A 264 -3.33 -20.76 -19.31
N VAL A 265 -3.39 -20.95 -20.62
CA VAL A 265 -3.73 -22.22 -21.28
C VAL A 265 -2.51 -22.59 -22.13
N VAL A 266 -1.93 -23.75 -21.85
CA VAL A 266 -0.68 -24.24 -22.45
C VAL A 266 -0.92 -25.67 -22.93
#